data_AF-A0A4Y9RIW1-F1
#
_entry.id   AF-A0A4Y9RIW1-F1
#
_cell.length_a   1.000
_cell.length_b   1.000
_cell.length_c   1.000
_cell.angle_alpha   90.00
_cell.angle_beta   90.00
_cell.angle_gamma   90.00
#
_symmetry.space_group_name_H-M   'P 1'
#
loop_
_entity.id
_entity.type
_entity.pdbx_description
1 polymer ?
#
loop_
_entity_poly.entity_id
_entity_poly.type
_entity_poly.pdbx_seq_one_letter_code
_entity_poly.pdbx_strand_id
1 'polypeptide(L)'
;MGVAIARRELYRQIPLVGQLEVVEDKSGDLNRIVKYARFRWTYEPAMREEHLYDPVLLWMHDDRFVLTGFERVKGNSGTTDYAQSWLCALNGLER
;
A
#
# COMPACT_ATOMS: atom_id res chain seq x y z
N MET A 1 -11.40 -12.89 6.20
CA MET A 1 -11.07 -13.65 4.98
C MET A 1 -11.01 -12.66 3.82
N GLY A 2 -9.94 -12.67 3.03
CA GLY A 2 -9.87 -11.83 1.81
C GLY A 2 -10.78 -12.40 0.73
N VAL A 3 -11.55 -11.54 0.06
CA VAL A 3 -12.40 -11.92 -1.07
C VAL A 3 -11.72 -11.43 -2.34
N ALA A 4 -11.57 -12.30 -3.34
CA ALA A 4 -11.06 -11.88 -4.64
C ALA A 4 -12.05 -10.88 -5.26
N ILE A 5 -11.59 -9.64 -5.47
CA ILE A 5 -12.38 -8.58 -6.08
C ILE A 5 -12.54 -8.85 -7.57
N ALA A 6 -13.74 -8.72 -8.11
CA ALA A 6 -13.97 -8.91 -9.54
C ALA A 6 -13.22 -7.85 -10.35
N ARG A 7 -12.62 -8.23 -11.49
CA ARG A 7 -11.82 -7.32 -12.33
C ARG A 7 -12.56 -6.02 -12.69
N ARG A 8 -13.87 -6.07 -12.89
CA ARG A 8 -14.72 -4.91 -13.19
C ARG A 8 -14.81 -3.91 -12.03
N GLU A 9 -14.75 -4.38 -10.79
CA GLU A 9 -14.84 -3.55 -9.59
C GLU A 9 -13.53 -2.81 -9.33
N LEU A 10 -12.39 -3.42 -9.65
CA LEU A 10 -11.08 -2.76 -9.60
C LEU A 10 -11.05 -1.50 -10.48
N TYR A 11 -11.62 -1.55 -11.68
CA TYR A 11 -11.69 -0.37 -12.57
C TYR A 11 -12.56 0.78 -12.05
N ARG A 12 -13.41 0.52 -11.05
CA ARG A 12 -14.28 1.54 -10.45
C ARG A 12 -13.68 2.17 -9.20
N GLN A 13 -12.53 1.67 -8.72
CA GLN A 13 -11.87 2.26 -7.57
C GLN A 13 -11.30 3.63 -7.96
N ILE A 14 -11.63 4.63 -7.15
CA ILE A 14 -11.05 5.96 -7.28
C ILE A 14 -9.62 5.85 -6.75
N PRO A 15 -8.59 6.21 -7.55
CA PRO A 15 -7.22 6.15 -7.08
C PRO A 15 -7.03 7.11 -5.90
N LEU A 16 -6.33 6.62 -4.88
CA LEU A 16 -5.94 7.46 -3.77
C LEU A 16 -4.79 8.37 -4.21
N VAL A 17 -4.87 9.66 -3.89
CA VAL A 17 -3.84 10.65 -4.21
C VAL A 17 -3.09 11.02 -2.94
N GLY A 18 -1.77 10.90 -2.99
CA GLY A 18 -0.93 10.93 -1.81
C GLY A 18 0.54 10.94 -2.12
N GLN A 19 1.34 10.93 -1.05
CA GLN A 19 2.77 10.71 -1.12
C GLN A 19 3.07 9.26 -0.79
N LEU A 20 3.83 8.60 -1.68
CA LEU A 20 4.33 7.25 -1.48
C LEU A 20 5.84 7.32 -1.26
N GLU A 21 6.31 6.68 -0.19
CA GLU A 21 7.73 6.54 0.11
C GLU A 21 8.05 5.09 0.51
N VAL A 22 9.26 4.63 0.21
CA VAL A 22 9.76 3.34 0.68
C VAL A 22 10.84 3.61 1.72
N VAL A 23 10.62 3.10 2.93
CA VAL A 23 11.49 3.34 4.08
C VAL A 23 11.85 2.02 4.76
N GLU A 24 12.97 2.03 5.48
CA GLU A 24 13.38 0.95 6.38
C GLU A 24 13.28 1.46 7.81
N ASP A 25 12.57 0.73 8.67
CA ASP A 25 12.53 1.03 10.11
C ASP A 25 12.48 -0.26 10.93
N LYS A 26 12.84 -0.14 12.21
CA LYS A 26 12.67 -1.22 13.19
C LYS A 26 11.18 -1.33 13.54
N SER A 27 10.53 -2.37 13.03
CA SER A 27 9.14 -2.64 13.38
C SER A 27 9.06 -3.26 14.78
N GLY A 28 8.40 -2.55 15.70
CA GLY A 28 8.09 -3.09 17.03
C GLY A 28 7.19 -4.32 16.98
N ASP A 29 6.28 -4.39 16.00
CA ASP A 29 5.32 -5.48 15.84
C ASP A 29 5.91 -6.72 15.15
N LEU A 30 6.96 -6.56 14.34
CA LEU A 30 7.65 -7.67 13.66
C LEU A 30 8.99 -8.04 14.32
N ASN A 31 9.41 -7.27 15.32
CA ASN A 31 10.68 -7.41 16.05
C ASN A 31 11.92 -7.57 15.14
N ARG A 32 11.92 -6.87 13.99
CA ARG A 32 13.04 -6.83 13.05
C ARG A 32 13.04 -5.51 12.28
N ILE A 33 14.13 -5.24 11.57
CA ILE A 33 14.18 -4.17 10.57
C ILE A 33 13.37 -4.63 9.36
N VAL A 34 12.48 -3.77 8.89
CA VAL A 34 11.52 -4.07 7.82
C VAL A 34 11.49 -2.91 6.85
N LYS A 35 11.51 -3.23 5.56
CA LYS A 35 11.11 -2.29 4.51
C LYS A 35 9.59 -2.18 4.51
N TYR A 36 9.05 -0.98 4.47
CA TYR A 36 7.64 -0.78 4.18
C TYR A 36 7.45 0.36 3.19
N ALA A 37 6.48 0.19 2.30
CA ALA A 37 5.97 1.27 1.49
C ALA A 37 4.90 1.98 2.30
N ARG A 38 5.11 3.27 2.53
CA ARG A 38 4.23 4.13 3.31
C ARG A 38 3.50 5.08 2.37
N PHE A 39 2.18 5.01 2.37
CA PHE A 39 1.32 5.90 1.60
C PHE A 39 0.60 6.87 2.55
N ARG A 40 0.82 8.16 2.35
CA ARG A 40 0.20 9.25 3.12
C ARG A 40 -0.79 10.01 2.23
N TRP A 41 -2.04 10.05 2.65
CA TRP A 41 -3.12 10.71 1.90
C TRP A 41 -2.93 12.23 1.91
N THR A 42 -3.17 12.90 0.78
CA THR A 42 -3.03 14.38 0.68
C THR A 42 -4.27 15.15 1.15
N TYR A 43 -5.44 14.50 1.29
CA TYR A 43 -6.71 15.18 1.62
C TYR A 43 -7.18 14.95 3.07
N GLU A 44 -7.63 16.04 3.72
CA GLU A 44 -8.30 16.12 5.04
C GLU A 44 -9.56 15.23 5.11
N PRO A 45 -10.02 14.75 6.30
CA PRO A 45 -9.74 15.25 7.65
C PRO A 45 -8.91 14.34 8.56
N ALA A 46 -8.26 13.31 8.01
CA ALA A 46 -7.32 12.49 8.76
C ALA A 46 -6.15 12.14 7.85
N MET A 47 -4.92 12.45 8.29
CA MET A 47 -3.69 11.91 7.72
C MET A 47 -3.68 10.39 7.90
N ARG A 48 -4.49 9.70 7.09
CA ARG A 48 -4.52 8.25 7.04
C ARG A 48 -3.24 7.81 6.36
N GLU A 49 -2.56 6.90 7.02
CA GLU A 49 -1.35 6.27 6.54
C GLU A 49 -1.64 4.80 6.29
N GLU A 50 -1.22 4.30 5.14
CA GLU A 50 -1.28 2.88 4.81
C GLU A 50 0.12 2.34 4.64
N HIS A 51 0.33 1.09 5.07
CA HIS A 51 1.62 0.43 5.05
C HIS A 51 1.52 -0.90 4.30
N LEU A 52 2.40 -1.06 3.31
CA LEU A 52 2.68 -2.35 2.70
C LEU A 52 4.05 -2.83 3.19
N TYR A 53 4.06 -3.85 4.02
CA TYR A 53 5.28 -4.43 4.61
C TYR A 53 5.96 -5.40 3.63
N ASP A 54 7.29 -5.45 3.71
CA ASP A 54 8.19 -6.15 2.79
C ASP A 54 7.82 -5.93 1.31
N PRO A 55 7.71 -4.66 0.86
CA PRO A 55 7.27 -4.37 -0.48
C PRO A 55 8.31 -4.85 -1.50
N VAL A 56 7.83 -5.55 -2.52
CA VAL A 56 8.61 -5.98 -3.68
C VAL A 56 7.99 -5.36 -4.93
N LEU A 57 8.84 -4.84 -5.81
CA LEU A 57 8.41 -4.41 -7.14
C LEU A 57 8.09 -5.65 -7.99
N LEU A 58 6.81 -5.87 -8.26
CA LEU A 58 6.35 -7.01 -9.05
C LEU A 58 6.37 -6.71 -10.56
N TRP A 59 6.02 -5.49 -10.94
CA TRP A 59 5.92 -5.06 -12.33
C TRP A 59 6.05 -3.54 -12.45
N MET A 60 6.56 -3.06 -13.59
CA MET A 60 6.66 -1.64 -13.92
C MET A 60 6.55 -1.44 -15.43
N HIS A 61 5.84 -0.38 -15.85
CA HIS A 61 5.79 0.08 -17.23
C HIS A 61 5.43 1.57 -17.25
N ASP A 62 6.24 2.38 -17.93
CA ASP A 62 6.11 3.83 -18.00
C ASP A 62 5.96 4.50 -16.61
N ASP A 63 4.81 5.11 -16.36
CA ASP A 63 4.44 5.84 -15.15
C ASP A 63 3.75 4.95 -14.10
N ARG A 64 3.66 3.64 -14.34
CA ARG A 64 2.95 2.70 -13.47
C ARG A 64 3.83 1.60 -12.95
N PHE A 65 3.55 1.18 -11.73
CA PHE A 65 4.22 0.05 -11.11
C PHE A 65 3.32 -0.65 -10.10
N VAL A 66 3.63 -1.92 -9.83
CA VAL A 66 2.93 -2.73 -8.83
C VAL A 66 3.90 -3.07 -7.71
N LEU A 67 3.55 -2.67 -6.49
CA LEU A 67 4.19 -3.18 -5.28
C LEU A 67 3.35 -4.32 -4.72
N THR A 68 4.00 -5.38 -4.26
CA THR A 68 3.36 -6.50 -3.58
C THR A 68 4.03 -6.75 -2.24
N GLY A 69 3.27 -7.18 -1.25
CA GLY A 69 3.73 -7.39 0.11
C GLY A 69 2.57 -7.83 1.00
N PHE A 70 2.56 -7.40 2.26
CA PHE A 70 1.42 -7.63 3.12
C PHE A 70 0.99 -6.39 3.89
N GLU A 71 -0.31 -6.28 4.12
CA GLU A 71 -0.90 -5.32 5.04
C GLU A 71 -1.19 -6.01 6.36
N ARG A 72 -0.92 -5.30 7.45
CA ARG A 72 -1.15 -5.79 8.80
C ARG A 72 -2.32 -5.04 9.42
N VAL A 73 -3.40 -5.77 9.71
CA VAL A 73 -4.62 -5.19 10.30
C VAL A 73 -4.77 -5.66 11.73
N LYS A 74 -4.86 -4.70 12.66
CA LYS A 74 -5.19 -4.96 14.07
C LYS A 74 -6.72 -5.04 14.21
N GLY A 75 -7.22 -6.20 14.65
CA GLY A 75 -8.64 -6.42 14.93
C GLY A 75 -8.85 -6.87 16.38
N ASN A 76 -10.11 -7.07 16.77
CA ASN A 76 -10.48 -7.43 18.14
C ASN A 76 -9.85 -8.75 18.63
N SER A 77 -9.57 -9.69 17.72
CA SER A 77 -8.99 -11.00 18.03
C SER A 77 -7.46 -11.04 17.87
N GLY A 78 -6.80 -9.90 17.63
CA GLY A 78 -5.37 -9.82 17.39
C GLY A 78 -5.01 -9.25 16.02
N THR A 79 -3.78 -9.53 15.60
CA THR A 79 -3.22 -8.98 14.36
C THR A 79 -3.30 -10.02 13.25
N THR A 80 -3.77 -9.61 12.07
CA THR A 80 -3.83 -10.48 10.88
C THR A 80 -3.07 -9.84 9.73
N ASP A 81 -2.24 -10.65 9.07
CA ASP A 81 -1.50 -10.25 7.88
C ASP A 81 -2.25 -10.70 6.62
N TYR A 82 -2.44 -9.76 5.69
CA TYR A 82 -3.10 -9.99 4.41
C TYR A 82 -2.11 -9.76 3.29
N ALA A 83 -1.95 -10.75 2.41
CA ALA A 83 -1.22 -10.55 1.16
C ALA A 83 -1.93 -9.46 0.34
N GLN A 84 -1.18 -8.44 -0.08
CA GLN A 84 -1.73 -7.25 -0.71
C GLN A 84 -0.84 -6.78 -1.86
N SER A 85 -1.44 -6.12 -2.85
CA SER A 85 -0.70 -5.43 -3.90
C SER A 85 -1.29 -4.06 -4.18
N TRP A 86 -0.41 -3.08 -4.40
CA TRP A 86 -0.78 -1.71 -4.75
C TRP A 86 -0.38 -1.45 -6.20
N LEU A 87 -1.37 -1.07 -7.03
CA LEU A 87 -1.10 -0.50 -8.35
C LEU A 87 -0.89 1.00 -8.18
N CYS A 88 0.34 1.44 -8.39
CA CYS A 88 0.74 2.83 -8.27
C CYS A 88 0.83 3.44 -9.67
N ALA A 89 0.37 4.68 -9.79
CA ALA A 89 0.59 5.52 -10.95
C ALA A 89 1.25 6.82 -10.50
N LEU A 90 2.33 7.20 -11.16
CA LEU A 90 2.91 8.52 -11.04
C LEU A 90 1.98 9.45 -11.82
N ASN A 91 1.06 10.12 -11.10
CA ASN A 91 0.35 11.23 -11.71
C ASN A 91 1.42 12.22 -12.16
N GLY A 92 1.58 12.37 -13.48
CA GLY A 92 2.51 13.33 -14.04
C GLY A 92 2.27 14.68 -13.37
N LEU A 93 3.30 15.22 -12.72
CA LEU A 93 3.44 16.66 -12.63
C LEU A 93 3.19 17.19 -14.03
N GLU A 94 2.11 17.95 -14.20
CA GLU A 94 1.76 18.60 -15.46
C GLU A 94 3.04 19.24 -16.04
N ARG A 95 3.38 18.87 -17.27
CA ARG A 95 4.42 19.52 -18.06
C ARG A 95 3.82 20.72 -18.79
#